data_AF-A0A3D2JXZ7-F1
#
_entry.id   AF-A0A3D2JXZ7-F1
#
_cell.length_a   1.000
_cell.length_b   1.000
_cell.length_c   1.000
_cell.angle_alpha   90.00
_cell.angle_beta   90.00
_cell.angle_gamma   90.00
#
_symmetry.space_group_name_H-M   'P 1'
#
loop_
_entity.id
_entity.type
_entity.pdbx_description
1 polymer ?
#
loop_
_entity_poly.entity_id
_entity_poly.type
_entity_poly.pdbx_seq_one_letter_code
_entity_poly.pdbx_strand_id
1 'polypeptide(L)'
;MDLITQAALGGLCGELTLRKQLGRKGLAWGCLFGILPDLDILAYPWLDAAQQLSWHRGLSHSIIIMIFAALLFGWLLAKLHKSKGVTQKQATWFVFITWFTHVLIDAFTSYGTQVFEPFSSYRVAFNNISIVD
;
A
#
# COMPACT_ATOMS: atom_id res chain seq x y z
N MET A 1 6.81 -1.38 9.10
CA MET A 1 6.55 -2.76 9.53
C MET A 1 7.20 -3.67 8.52
N ASP A 2 7.50 -4.91 8.89
CA ASP A 2 8.05 -5.88 7.96
C ASP A 2 7.08 -6.26 6.82
N LEU A 3 7.65 -6.78 5.74
CA LEU A 3 6.96 -7.20 4.52
C LEU A 3 5.87 -8.27 4.77
N ILE A 4 6.06 -9.16 5.75
CA ILE A 4 5.12 -10.24 6.06
C ILE A 4 3.87 -9.65 6.69
N THR A 5 4.02 -8.73 7.64
CA THR A 5 2.91 -8.00 8.25
C THR A 5 2.07 -7.29 7.19
N GLN A 6 2.72 -6.57 6.28
CA GLN A 6 2.03 -5.83 5.22
C GLN A 6 1.35 -6.75 4.19
N ALA A 7 2.00 -7.85 3.80
CA ALA A 7 1.41 -8.87 2.95
C ALA A 7 0.19 -9.54 3.62
N ALA A 8 0.27 -9.86 4.90
CA ALA A 8 -0.80 -10.50 5.65
C ALA A 8 -2.03 -9.59 5.78
N LEU A 9 -1.82 -8.33 6.16
CA LEU A 9 -2.88 -7.33 6.28
C LEU A 9 -3.54 -7.06 4.93
N GLY A 10 -2.74 -6.86 3.88
CA GLY A 10 -3.26 -6.69 2.53
C GLY A 10 -4.04 -7.92 2.07
N GLY A 11 -3.56 -9.12 2.37
CA GLY A 11 -4.26 -10.38 2.10
C GLY A 11 -5.64 -10.42 2.74
N LEU A 12 -5.77 -9.96 3.98
CA LEU A 12 -7.05 -9.82 4.67
C LEU A 12 -7.97 -8.80 3.97
N CYS A 13 -7.46 -7.64 3.54
CA CYS A 13 -8.23 -6.69 2.74
C CYS A 13 -8.73 -7.30 1.42
N GLY A 14 -7.89 -8.07 0.73
CA GLY A 14 -8.26 -8.78 -0.50
C GLY A 14 -9.31 -9.87 -0.28
N GLU A 15 -9.21 -10.60 0.83
CA GLU A 15 -10.20 -11.59 1.23
C GLU A 15 -11.55 -10.92 1.56
N LEU A 16 -11.56 -9.80 2.27
CA LEU A 16 -12.81 -9.09 2.62
C LEU A 16 -13.49 -8.45 1.40
N THR A 17 -12.71 -8.03 0.40
CA THR A 17 -13.23 -7.23 -0.72
C THR A 17 -13.44 -8.02 -2.01
N LEU A 18 -12.58 -8.99 -2.34
CA LEU A 18 -12.57 -9.67 -3.65
C LEU A 18 -12.88 -11.17 -3.58
N ARG A 19 -13.00 -11.77 -2.39
CA ARG A 19 -13.22 -13.22 -2.23
C ARG A 19 -14.43 -13.74 -3.00
N LYS A 20 -15.53 -13.00 -3.03
CA LYS A 20 -16.77 -13.42 -3.71
C LYS A 20 -16.57 -13.62 -5.22
N GLN A 21 -15.78 -12.76 -5.86
CA GLN A 21 -15.55 -12.80 -7.31
C GLN A 21 -14.34 -13.65 -7.69
N LEU A 22 -13.27 -13.60 -6.87
CA LEU A 22 -11.95 -14.12 -7.23
C LEU A 22 -11.49 -15.33 -6.40
N GLY A 23 -12.23 -15.73 -5.36
CA GLY A 23 -11.80 -16.79 -4.47
C GLY A 23 -10.47 -16.47 -3.77
N ARG A 24 -9.57 -17.46 -3.68
CA ARG A 24 -8.23 -17.31 -3.08
C ARG A 24 -7.32 -16.32 -3.84
N LYS A 25 -7.65 -15.98 -5.09
CA LYS A 25 -6.91 -14.95 -5.82
C LYS A 25 -7.14 -13.56 -5.22
N GLY A 26 -8.26 -13.31 -4.55
CA GLY A 26 -8.50 -12.08 -3.80
C GLY A 26 -7.43 -11.86 -2.72
N LEU A 27 -7.14 -12.91 -1.93
CA LEU A 27 -6.04 -12.91 -0.95
C LEU A 27 -4.69 -12.64 -1.62
N ALA A 28 -4.37 -13.31 -2.72
CA ALA A 28 -3.09 -13.12 -3.41
C ALA A 28 -2.91 -11.68 -3.93
N TRP A 29 -3.97 -11.08 -4.50
CA TRP A 29 -3.97 -9.67 -4.86
C TRP A 29 -3.79 -8.77 -3.64
N GLY A 30 -4.46 -9.10 -2.54
CA GLY A 30 -4.30 -8.41 -1.27
C GLY A 30 -2.85 -8.40 -0.80
N CYS A 31 -2.18 -9.55 -0.77
CA CYS A 31 -0.77 -9.64 -0.40
C CYS A 31 0.12 -8.80 -1.31
N LEU A 32 -0.13 -8.85 -2.63
CA LEU A 32 0.64 -8.07 -3.61
C LEU A 32 0.49 -6.56 -3.42
N PHE A 33 -0.76 -6.07 -3.27
CA PHE A 33 -1.00 -4.64 -3.05
C PHE A 33 -0.60 -4.19 -1.64
N GLY A 34 -0.57 -5.12 -0.68
CA GLY A 34 -0.07 -4.89 0.66
C GLY A 34 1.43 -4.60 0.68
N ILE A 35 2.24 -5.22 -0.18
CA ILE A 35 3.69 -4.98 -0.24
C ILE A 35 4.10 -3.86 -1.21
N LEU A 36 3.19 -3.48 -2.12
CA LEU A 36 3.48 -2.56 -3.21
C LEU A 36 4.06 -1.20 -2.78
N PRO A 37 3.64 -0.57 -1.66
CA PRO A 37 4.18 0.73 -1.26
C PRO A 37 5.68 0.66 -0.90
N ASP A 38 6.10 -0.43 -0.25
CA ASP A 38 7.49 -0.68 0.16
C ASP A 38 8.39 -1.12 -0.98
N LEU A 39 7.86 -1.41 -2.18
CA LEU A 39 8.72 -1.66 -3.35
C LEU A 39 9.46 -0.39 -3.82
N ASP A 40 9.28 0.75 -3.13
CA ASP A 40 10.11 1.94 -3.27
C ASP A 40 11.60 1.69 -2.97
N ILE A 41 11.92 0.66 -2.16
CA ILE A 41 13.30 0.24 -1.87
C ILE A 41 14.07 -0.21 -3.11
N LEU A 42 13.36 -0.59 -4.18
CA LEU A 42 13.99 -0.95 -5.44
C LEU A 42 14.81 0.24 -6.01
N ALA A 43 14.50 1.47 -5.61
CA ALA A 43 15.25 2.66 -6.00
C ALA A 43 16.61 2.82 -5.27
N TYR A 44 16.85 2.07 -4.18
CA TYR A 44 18.05 2.25 -3.34
C TYR A 44 19.39 2.17 -4.06
N PRO A 45 19.61 1.33 -5.11
CA PRO A 45 20.87 1.31 -5.85
C PRO A 45 21.26 2.64 -6.50
N TRP A 46 20.32 3.57 -6.64
CA TRP A 46 20.54 4.90 -7.22
C TRP A 46 20.53 6.03 -6.19
N LEU A 47 20.44 5.72 -4.90
CA LEU A 47 20.27 6.69 -3.82
C LEU A 47 21.38 6.57 -2.78
N ASP A 48 21.87 7.70 -2.27
CA ASP A 48 22.72 7.73 -1.08
C ASP A 48 21.91 7.45 0.21
N ALA A 49 22.60 7.28 1.34
CA ALA A 49 21.96 6.91 2.60
C ALA A 49 20.92 7.95 3.10
N ALA A 50 21.17 9.25 2.89
CA ALA A 50 20.25 10.30 3.29
C ALA A 50 19.01 10.30 2.37
N GLN A 51 19.21 10.08 1.08
CA GLN A 51 18.15 9.95 0.09
C GLN A 51 17.29 8.72 0.37
N GLN A 52 17.88 7.56 0.67
CA GLN A 52 17.13 6.34 1.04
C GLN A 52 16.19 6.58 2.23
N LEU A 53 16.65 7.30 3.25
CA LEU A 53 15.83 7.66 4.42
C LEU A 53 14.63 8.54 4.04
N SER A 54 14.82 9.51 3.15
CA SER A 54 13.72 10.35 2.66
C SER A 54 12.80 9.64 1.66
N TRP A 55 13.35 8.71 0.87
CA TRP A 55 12.64 8.05 -0.21
C TRP A 55 11.69 6.98 0.32
N HIS A 56 12.18 6.15 1.25
CA HIS A 56 11.39 5.09 1.84
C HIS A 56 10.37 5.65 2.83
N ARG A 57 9.12 5.23 2.64
CA ARG A 57 7.95 5.83 3.29
C ARG A 57 7.75 7.31 2.97
N GLY A 58 8.25 7.71 1.80
CA GLY A 58 8.09 9.03 1.19
C GLY A 58 6.87 9.10 0.27
N LEU A 59 7.12 9.46 -1.00
CA LEU A 59 6.08 9.62 -2.03
C LEU A 59 5.17 8.39 -2.17
N SER A 60 5.72 7.18 -2.12
CA SER A 60 5.00 5.90 -2.21
C SER A 60 3.87 5.75 -1.16
N HIS A 61 4.00 6.44 -0.04
CA HIS A 61 3.08 6.41 1.10
C HIS A 61 2.21 7.66 1.22
N SER A 62 2.31 8.59 0.27
CA SER A 62 1.51 9.81 0.28
C SER A 62 0.04 9.54 -0.04
N ILE A 63 -0.85 10.37 0.50
CA ILE A 63 -2.29 10.29 0.18
C ILE A 63 -2.54 10.46 -1.32
N ILE A 64 -1.77 11.32 -1.98
CA ILE A 64 -1.91 11.59 -3.40
C ILE A 64 -1.60 10.34 -4.22
N ILE A 65 -0.44 9.72 -3.98
CA ILE A 65 -0.06 8.49 -4.68
C ILE A 65 -1.05 7.38 -4.39
N MET A 66 -1.50 7.23 -3.14
CA MET A 66 -2.54 6.26 -2.78
C MET A 66 -3.83 6.44 -3.59
N ILE A 67 -4.33 7.67 -3.75
CA ILE A 67 -5.54 7.95 -4.55
C ILE A 67 -5.31 7.62 -6.03
N PHE A 68 -4.21 8.12 -6.63
CA PHE A 68 -3.92 7.87 -8.04
C PHE A 68 -3.71 6.38 -8.33
N ALA A 69 -2.98 5.70 -7.45
CA ALA A 69 -2.73 4.28 -7.57
C ALA A 69 -4.03 3.47 -7.41
N ALA A 70 -4.92 3.85 -6.48
CA ALA A 70 -6.22 3.21 -6.35
C ALA A 70 -7.10 3.35 -7.61
N LEU A 71 -7.08 4.52 -8.25
CA LEU A 71 -7.80 4.73 -9.51
C LEU A 71 -7.18 3.92 -10.66
N LEU A 72 -5.86 3.99 -10.83
CA LEU A 72 -5.14 3.31 -11.89
C LEU A 72 -5.22 1.78 -11.77
N PHE A 73 -4.78 1.24 -10.63
CA PHE A 73 -4.77 -0.20 -10.40
C PHE A 73 -6.16 -0.76 -10.21
N GLY A 74 -7.10 0.00 -9.63
CA GLY A 74 -8.50 -0.40 -9.57
C GLY A 74 -9.12 -0.55 -10.95
N TRP A 75 -8.85 0.38 -11.87
CA TRP A 75 -9.27 0.26 -13.27
C TRP A 75 -8.62 -0.94 -13.96
N LEU A 76 -7.31 -1.14 -13.81
CA LEU A 76 -6.59 -2.29 -14.38
C LEU A 76 -7.15 -3.62 -13.88
N LEU A 77 -7.36 -3.76 -12.57
CA LEU A 77 -7.92 -4.97 -11.95
C LEU A 77 -9.33 -5.25 -12.42
N ALA A 78 -10.19 -4.23 -12.49
CA ALA A 78 -11.55 -4.40 -12.98
C ALA A 78 -11.58 -4.80 -14.46
N LYS A 79 -10.67 -4.25 -15.28
CA LYS A 79 -10.51 -4.69 -16.67
C LYS A 79 -10.05 -6.15 -16.77
N LEU A 80 -9.06 -6.53 -15.95
CA LEU A 80 -8.51 -7.89 -15.91
C LEU A 80 -9.53 -8.94 -15.47
N HIS A 81 -10.39 -8.59 -14.50
CA HIS A 81 -11.36 -9.51 -13.90
C HIS A 81 -12.82 -9.18 -14.26
N LYS A 82 -13.04 -8.47 -15.37
CA LYS A 82 -14.39 -8.08 -15.83
C LYS A 82 -15.30 -9.29 -16.01
N SER A 83 -14.78 -10.40 -16.55
CA SER A 83 -15.52 -11.65 -16.75
C SER A 83 -15.91 -12.37 -15.45
N LYS A 84 -15.29 -11.98 -14.32
CA LYS A 84 -15.59 -12.47 -12.97
C LYS A 84 -16.51 -11.53 -12.18
N GLY A 85 -16.99 -10.46 -12.79
CA GLY A 85 -17.92 -9.51 -12.16
C GLY A 85 -17.26 -8.53 -11.18
N VAL A 86 -15.94 -8.38 -11.22
CA VAL A 86 -15.25 -7.34 -10.42
C VAL A 86 -15.55 -5.97 -11.03
N THR A 87 -16.21 -5.12 -10.27
CA THR A 87 -16.52 -3.75 -10.72
C THR A 87 -15.33 -2.81 -10.50
N GLN A 88 -15.23 -1.75 -11.31
CA GLN A 88 -14.19 -0.72 -11.12
C GLN A 88 -14.26 -0.08 -9.73
N LYS A 89 -15.46 0.26 -9.26
CA LYS A 89 -15.67 0.81 -7.91
C LYS A 89 -15.11 -0.14 -6.84
N GLN A 90 -15.43 -1.43 -6.92
CA GLN A 90 -14.96 -2.43 -5.97
C GLN A 90 -13.44 -2.59 -6.00
N ALA A 91 -12.85 -2.67 -7.20
CA ALA A 91 -11.40 -2.82 -7.36
C ALA A 91 -10.63 -1.58 -6.87
N THR A 92 -11.13 -0.37 -7.17
CA THR A 92 -10.55 0.88 -6.65
C THR A 92 -10.62 0.94 -5.13
N TRP A 93 -11.75 0.59 -4.52
CA TRP A 93 -11.85 0.52 -3.06
C TRP A 93 -10.95 -0.54 -2.44
N PHE A 94 -10.82 -1.70 -3.09
CA PHE A 94 -9.88 -2.73 -2.66
C PHE A 94 -8.45 -2.21 -2.60
N VAL A 95 -7.96 -1.59 -3.68
CA VAL A 95 -6.59 -1.04 -3.73
C VAL A 95 -6.43 0.08 -2.69
N PHE A 96 -7.39 1.00 -2.62
CA PHE A 96 -7.36 2.12 -1.67
C PHE A 96 -7.26 1.62 -0.23
N ILE A 97 -8.14 0.71 0.19
CA ILE A 97 -8.17 0.21 1.58
C ILE A 97 -6.87 -0.55 1.88
N THR A 98 -6.39 -1.38 0.96
CA THR A 98 -5.15 -2.14 1.17
C THR A 98 -3.96 -1.21 1.40
N TRP A 99 -3.76 -0.23 0.51
CA TRP A 99 -2.67 0.75 0.60
C TRP A 99 -2.85 1.68 1.81
N PHE A 100 -4.08 2.08 2.12
CA PHE A 100 -4.39 2.89 3.29
C PHE A 100 -4.02 2.18 4.59
N THR A 101 -4.37 0.90 4.72
CA THR A 101 -4.05 0.13 5.93
C THR A 101 -2.54 -0.04 6.11
N HIS A 102 -1.80 -0.19 5.01
CA HIS A 102 -0.34 -0.22 5.03
C HIS A 102 0.24 1.08 5.59
N VAL A 103 -0.08 2.22 4.94
CA VAL A 103 0.39 3.55 5.33
C VAL A 103 -0.02 3.91 6.75
N LEU A 104 -1.24 3.54 7.13
CA LEU A 104 -1.77 3.77 8.47
C LEU A 104 -0.91 3.07 9.51
N ILE A 105 -0.65 1.78 9.38
CA ILE A 105 0.14 1.04 10.37
C ILE A 105 1.59 1.55 10.43
N ASP A 106 2.18 1.95 9.31
CA ASP A 106 3.53 2.53 9.34
C ASP A 106 3.58 3.86 10.10
N ALA A 107 2.52 4.67 10.04
CA ALA A 107 2.41 5.89 10.84
C ALA A 107 2.36 5.62 12.35
N PHE A 108 2.02 4.40 12.79
CA PHE A 108 2.07 4.03 14.21
C PHE A 108 3.49 3.65 14.70
N THR A 109 4.44 3.48 13.78
CA THR A 109 5.84 3.18 14.11
C THR A 109 6.66 4.44 14.40
N SER A 110 7.84 4.27 15.00
CA SER A 110 8.76 5.38 15.28
C SER A 110 9.55 5.88 14.07
N TYR A 111 9.54 5.15 12.94
CA TYR A 111 10.23 5.56 11.71
C TYR A 111 9.55 6.75 11.03
N GLY A 112 8.22 6.81 11.17
CA GLY A 112 7.36 7.83 10.59
C GLY A 112 7.19 7.75 9.07
N THR A 113 6.07 8.29 8.61
CA THR A 113 5.61 8.18 7.22
C THR A 113 5.26 9.56 6.66
N GLN A 114 5.74 9.89 5.46
CA GLN A 114 5.51 11.20 4.83
C GLN A 114 4.18 11.24 4.06
N VAL A 115 3.08 11.19 4.82
CA VAL A 115 1.71 11.08 4.29
C VAL A 115 1.31 12.28 3.40
N PHE A 116 1.96 13.43 3.59
CA PHE A 116 1.64 14.71 2.95
C PHE A 116 2.57 15.09 1.78
N GLU A 117 3.46 14.21 1.34
CA GLU A 117 4.25 14.42 0.12
C GLU A 117 3.33 14.61 -1.11
N PRO A 118 3.67 15.48 -2.09
CA PRO A 118 4.89 16.29 -2.20
C PRO A 118 4.77 17.68 -1.55
N PHE A 119 3.72 17.94 -0.77
CA PHE A 119 3.48 19.27 -0.20
C PHE A 119 4.24 19.49 1.11
N SER A 120 4.50 18.42 1.86
CA SER A 120 5.26 18.46 3.11
C SER A 120 6.00 17.15 3.35
N SER A 121 7.27 17.26 3.71
CA SER A 121 8.13 16.14 4.09
C SER A 121 7.99 15.75 5.57
N TYR A 122 6.99 16.29 6.28
CA TYR A 122 6.66 15.94 7.66
C TYR A 122 6.36 14.44 7.80
N ARG A 123 7.11 13.77 8.68
CA ARG A 123 6.91 12.34 8.99
C ARG A 123 5.90 12.20 10.13
N VAL A 124 4.72 11.68 9.80
CA VAL A 124 3.71 11.32 10.80
C VAL A 124 4.19 10.08 11.54
N ALA A 125 4.37 10.18 12.86
CA ALA A 125 4.77 9.08 13.73
C ALA A 125 4.01 9.17 15.07
N PHE A 126 3.21 8.15 15.39
CA PHE A 126 2.50 8.06 16.66
C PHE A 126 3.33 7.37 17.76
N ASN A 127 4.43 6.69 17.40
CA ASN A 127 5.37 6.06 18.34
C ASN A 127 4.76 5.02 19.29
N ASN A 128 3.71 4.32 18.85
CA ASN A 128 2.95 3.38 19.68
C ASN A 128 3.24 1.91 19.37
N ILE A 129 3.89 1.62 18.25
CA ILE A 129 4.30 0.26 17.88
C ILE A 129 5.79 0.25 17.57
N SER A 130 6.50 -0.71 18.15
CA SER A 130 7.94 -0.90 17.87
C SER A 130 8.14 -1.36 16.44
N ILE A 131 9.25 -0.95 15.85
CA ILE A 131 9.67 -1.42 14.54
C ILE A 131 10.19 -2.85 14.69
N VAL A 132 9.62 -3.76 13.92
CA VAL A 132 10.15 -5.11 13.68
C VAL A 132 10.24 -5.20 12.15
N ASP A 133 11.46 -5.11 11.63
CA ASP A 133 11.80 -5.12 10.21
C ASP A 133 12.79 -6.27 9.92
#